data_AF-A0A2E7R7D9-F1
#
_entry.id   AF-A0A2E7R7D9-F1
#
_cell.length_a   1.000
_cell.length_b   1.000
_cell.length_c   1.000
_cell.angle_alpha   90.00
_cell.angle_beta   90.00
_cell.angle_gamma   90.00
#
_symmetry.space_group_name_H-M   'P 1'
#
loop_
_entity.id
_entity.type
_entity.pdbx_description
1 polymer ?
#
loop_
_entity_poly.entity_id
_entity_poly.type
_entity_poly.pdbx_seq_one_letter_code
_entity_poly.pdbx_strand_id
1 'polypeptide(L)'
;YSDDAFGIPIGMRAGALRASSGYAFSQIQKQITEMVYGDKLDFAKPGCDAIEAWMDQVLLRVLRSTPKRAPELFMNIAKAIDGDSFARFMRGHGDLKGRIRIMSKLPAGLFLKAALSRGRL
;
A
#
# COMPACT_ATOMS: atom_id res chain seq x y z
N TYR A 1 26.95 -6.85 -0.13
CA TYR A 1 26.41 -8.14 0.31
C TYR A 1 25.31 -8.51 -0.67
N SER A 2 25.55 -9.51 -1.52
CA SER A 2 24.50 -10.06 -2.38
C SER A 2 23.53 -10.87 -1.51
N ASP A 3 22.23 -10.67 -1.69
CA ASP A 3 21.15 -11.33 -0.94
C ASP A 3 21.16 -12.87 -1.07
N ASP A 4 21.97 -13.42 -1.97
CA ASP A 4 22.08 -14.85 -2.29
C ASP A 4 22.53 -15.73 -1.11
N ALA A 5 23.18 -15.15 -0.08
CA ALA A 5 23.65 -15.92 1.07
C ALA A 5 22.53 -16.38 2.03
N PHE A 6 21.33 -15.79 1.95
CA PHE A 6 20.21 -16.04 2.89
C PHE A 6 18.99 -16.71 2.23
N GLY A 7 19.13 -17.19 0.99
CA GLY A 7 18.03 -17.75 0.20
C GLY A 7 17.10 -16.68 -0.39
N ILE A 8 16.08 -17.15 -1.13
CA ILE A 8 15.12 -16.26 -1.82
C ILE A 8 14.35 -15.41 -0.79
N PRO A 9 14.36 -14.07 -0.91
CA PRO A 9 13.61 -13.22 0.00
C PRO A 9 12.10 -13.42 -0.19
N ILE A 10 11.38 -13.58 0.92
CA ILE A 10 9.91 -13.60 0.98
C ILE A 10 9.40 -12.63 2.06
N GLY A 11 8.12 -12.32 2.00
CA GLY A 11 7.43 -11.47 2.97
C GLY A 11 8.01 -10.08 3.09
N MET A 12 8.35 -9.64 4.30
CA MET A 12 8.87 -8.28 4.53
C MET A 12 10.14 -8.00 3.72
N ARG A 13 11.06 -8.98 3.63
CA ARG A 13 12.29 -8.87 2.82
C ARG A 13 12.00 -8.73 1.32
N ALA A 14 10.83 -9.21 0.88
CA ALA A 14 10.35 -9.10 -0.48
C ALA A 14 9.32 -7.97 -0.69
N GLY A 15 9.20 -7.03 0.25
CA GLY A 15 8.27 -5.90 0.10
C GLY A 15 6.79 -6.29 0.15
N ALA A 16 6.42 -7.29 0.97
CA ALA A 16 5.02 -7.67 1.15
C ALA A 16 4.19 -6.60 1.90
N LEU A 17 4.82 -5.72 2.67
CA LEU A 17 4.12 -4.71 3.45
C LEU A 17 3.44 -3.67 2.58
N ARG A 18 2.14 -3.47 2.80
CA ARG A 18 1.47 -2.23 2.41
C ARG A 18 1.65 -1.19 3.51
N ALA A 19 2.51 -0.21 3.27
CA ALA A 19 2.98 0.71 4.29
C ALA A 19 1.88 1.62 4.85
N SER A 20 0.87 1.97 4.05
CA SER A 20 -0.24 2.81 4.52
C SER A 20 -1.24 2.10 5.43
N SER A 21 -1.41 0.79 5.26
CA SER A 21 -2.44 0.01 5.95
C SER A 21 -1.89 -0.96 6.99
N GLY A 22 -0.59 -1.27 6.94
CA GLY A 22 0.03 -2.29 7.80
C GLY A 22 -0.28 -3.73 7.39
N TYR A 23 -1.00 -3.96 6.27
CA TYR A 23 -1.33 -5.30 5.81
C TYR A 23 -0.12 -5.97 5.16
N ALA A 24 0.47 -6.94 5.86
CA ALA A 24 1.54 -7.78 5.34
C ALA A 24 1.09 -9.25 5.17
N PHE A 25 0.26 -9.77 6.08
CA PHE A 25 -0.08 -11.21 6.09
C PHE A 25 -0.77 -11.69 4.81
N SER A 26 -1.82 -10.99 4.35
CA SER A 26 -2.51 -11.36 3.10
C SER A 26 -1.59 -11.28 1.88
N GLN A 27 -0.61 -10.37 1.91
CA GLN A 27 0.35 -10.17 0.83
C GLN A 27 1.43 -11.24 0.84
N ILE A 28 1.87 -11.69 2.01
CA ILE A 28 2.75 -12.85 2.18
C ILE A 28 2.06 -14.11 1.64
N GLN A 29 0.80 -14.34 1.99
CA GLN A 29 0.05 -15.49 1.48
C GLN A 29 -0.04 -15.46 -0.04
N LYS A 30 -0.32 -14.30 -0.63
CA LYS A 30 -0.33 -14.11 -2.08
C LYS A 30 1.04 -14.40 -2.71
N GLN A 31 2.13 -13.88 -2.14
CA GLN A 31 3.50 -14.17 -2.59
C GLN A 31 3.75 -15.68 -2.64
N ILE A 32 3.45 -16.39 -1.55
CA ILE A 32 3.64 -17.84 -1.46
C ILE A 32 2.81 -18.56 -2.53
N THR A 33 1.53 -18.21 -2.67
CA THR A 33 0.65 -18.81 -3.69
C THR A 33 1.18 -18.57 -5.10
N GLU A 34 1.59 -17.35 -5.43
CA GLU A 34 2.11 -17.04 -6.76
C GLU A 34 3.45 -17.74 -7.06
N MET A 35 4.31 -17.92 -6.06
CA MET A 35 5.56 -18.63 -6.22
C MET A 35 5.35 -20.14 -6.41
N VAL A 36 4.52 -20.75 -5.55
CA VAL A 36 4.26 -22.20 -5.56
C VAL A 36 3.49 -22.63 -6.79
N TYR A 37 2.40 -21.93 -7.12
CA TYR A 37 1.56 -22.32 -8.27
C TYR A 37 2.02 -21.73 -9.60
N GLY A 38 2.85 -20.68 -9.58
CA GLY A 38 3.46 -20.10 -10.77
C GLY A 38 4.77 -20.77 -11.18
N ASP A 39 5.25 -21.75 -10.40
CA ASP A 39 6.54 -22.44 -10.55
C ASP A 39 7.74 -21.47 -10.68
N LYS A 40 7.66 -20.36 -9.92
CA LYS A 40 8.65 -19.28 -9.88
C LYS A 40 9.12 -19.09 -8.45
N LEU A 41 9.94 -20.03 -8.00
CA LEU A 41 10.45 -20.06 -6.64
C LEU A 41 11.67 -19.14 -6.43
N ASP A 42 12.19 -18.53 -7.48
CA ASP A 42 13.35 -17.65 -7.49
C ASP A 42 13.03 -16.19 -7.10
N PHE A 43 11.78 -15.77 -7.22
CA PHE A 43 11.38 -14.38 -6.96
C PHE A 43 9.97 -14.22 -6.38
N ALA A 44 9.88 -13.59 -5.20
CA ALA A 44 8.61 -13.15 -4.62
C ALA A 44 8.24 -11.76 -5.14
N LYS A 45 7.05 -11.60 -5.74
CA LYS A 45 6.56 -10.29 -6.18
C LYS A 45 6.23 -9.39 -4.98
N PRO A 46 6.52 -8.08 -5.03
CA PRO A 46 6.07 -7.15 -4.00
C PRO A 46 4.56 -7.19 -3.78
N GLY A 47 4.12 -6.90 -2.55
CA GLY A 47 2.70 -6.99 -2.18
C GLY A 47 1.83 -5.98 -2.93
N CYS A 48 2.40 -4.83 -3.30
CA CYS A 48 1.69 -3.76 -3.99
C CYS A 48 2.41 -3.34 -5.28
N ASP A 49 1.65 -2.79 -6.22
CA ASP A 49 2.20 -2.26 -7.46
C ASP A 49 2.92 -0.90 -7.21
N ALA A 50 3.65 -0.40 -8.21
CA ALA A 50 4.40 0.86 -8.07
C ALA A 50 3.50 2.08 -7.80
N ILE A 51 2.25 2.07 -8.31
CA ILE A 51 1.29 3.15 -8.11
C ILE A 51 0.77 3.12 -6.67
N GLU A 52 0.44 1.95 -6.15
CA GLU A 52 0.02 1.75 -4.77
C GLU A 52 1.14 2.10 -3.79
N ALA A 53 2.37 1.68 -4.07
CA ALA A 53 3.54 2.07 -3.29
C ALA A 53 3.72 3.60 -3.28
N TRP A 54 3.51 4.27 -4.43
CA TRP A 54 3.53 5.73 -4.49
C TRP A 54 2.37 6.37 -3.71
N MET A 55 1.15 5.85 -3.81
CA MET A 55 0.00 6.33 -3.04
C MET A 55 0.25 6.23 -1.53
N ASP A 56 0.84 5.12 -1.08
CA ASP A 56 1.24 4.92 0.31
C ASP A 56 2.24 6.00 0.76
N GLN A 57 3.25 6.30 -0.06
CA GLN A 57 4.22 7.37 0.21
C GLN A 57 3.55 8.75 0.31
N VAL A 58 2.55 9.05 -0.52
CA VAL A 58 1.79 10.30 -0.43
C VAL A 58 1.01 10.37 0.88
N LEU A 59 0.25 9.32 1.21
CA LEU A 59 -0.55 9.28 2.44
C LEU A 59 0.32 9.39 3.69
N LEU A 60 1.43 8.65 3.76
CA LEU A 60 2.35 8.70 4.89
C LEU A 60 2.98 10.09 5.06
N ARG A 61 3.31 10.80 3.97
CA ARG A 61 3.78 12.20 4.03
C ARG A 61 2.71 13.16 4.53
N VAL A 62 1.46 12.97 4.13
CA VAL A 62 0.32 13.74 4.68
C VAL A 62 0.19 13.50 6.18
N LEU A 63 0.22 12.24 6.62
CA LEU A 63 0.10 11.87 8.02
C LEU A 63 1.25 12.42 8.86
N ARG A 64 2.49 12.36 8.34
CA ARG A 64 3.68 12.92 9.02
C ARG A 64 3.62 14.45 9.15
N SER A 65 3.15 15.15 8.12
CA SER A 65 3.08 16.62 8.12
C SER A 65 1.87 17.17 8.89
N THR A 66 0.78 16.40 9.00
CA THR A 66 -0.46 16.83 9.65
C THR A 66 -1.08 15.74 10.54
N PRO A 67 -0.37 15.22 11.56
CA PRO A 67 -0.83 14.08 12.36
C PRO A 67 -2.16 14.33 13.07
N LYS A 68 -2.44 15.59 13.45
CA LYS A 68 -3.72 15.99 14.08
C LYS A 68 -4.94 15.73 13.18
N ARG A 69 -4.76 15.68 11.85
CA ARG A 69 -5.83 15.42 10.87
C ARG A 69 -5.98 13.93 10.54
N ALA A 70 -5.09 13.06 11.03
CA ALA A 70 -5.14 11.63 10.72
C ALA A 70 -6.52 10.99 11.01
N PRO A 71 -7.18 11.24 12.17
CA PRO A 71 -8.50 10.65 12.43
C PRO A 71 -9.57 11.09 11.42
N GLU A 72 -9.58 12.37 11.04
CA GLU A 72 -10.47 12.93 10.02
C GLU A 72 -10.26 12.23 8.66
N LEU A 73 -9.00 12.10 8.24
CA LEU A 73 -8.63 11.49 6.96
C LEU A 73 -9.05 10.02 6.89
N PHE A 74 -8.75 9.23 7.93
CA PHE A 74 -9.16 7.83 7.98
C PHE A 74 -10.68 7.68 7.99
N MET A 75 -11.40 8.54 8.72
CA MET A 75 -12.86 8.54 8.74
C MET A 75 -13.45 8.89 7.37
N ASN A 76 -12.84 9.84 6.64
CA ASN A 76 -13.27 10.18 5.28
C ASN A 76 -13.04 9.01 4.31
N ILE A 77 -11.91 8.29 4.43
CA ILE A 77 -11.64 7.07 3.64
C ILE A 77 -12.70 6.00 3.95
N ALA A 78 -12.95 5.72 5.23
CA ALA A 78 -13.91 4.70 5.65
C ALA A 78 -15.34 5.02 5.18
N LYS A 79 -15.75 6.29 5.19
CA LYS A 79 -17.06 6.74 4.67
C LYS A 79 -17.13 6.75 3.15
N ALA A 80 -15.99 6.81 2.47
CA ALA A 80 -15.95 6.89 1.01
C ALA A 80 -16.36 5.58 0.36
N ILE A 81 -16.04 4.43 0.94
CA ILE A 81 -16.19 3.11 0.31
C ILE A 81 -16.94 2.13 1.21
N ASP A 82 -17.59 1.13 0.61
CA ASP A 82 -18.22 0.04 1.34
C ASP A 82 -17.17 -0.93 1.93
N GLY A 83 -17.61 -1.84 2.80
CA GLY A 83 -16.73 -2.78 3.51
C GLY A 83 -15.92 -3.68 2.58
N ASP A 84 -16.50 -4.14 1.46
CA ASP A 84 -15.80 -5.03 0.53
C ASP A 84 -14.72 -4.27 -0.24
N SER A 85 -15.06 -3.06 -0.70
CA SER A 85 -14.10 -2.15 -1.33
C SER A 85 -12.98 -1.77 -0.37
N PHE A 86 -13.29 -1.54 0.90
CA PHE A 86 -12.30 -1.30 1.95
C PHE A 86 -11.38 -2.51 2.13
N ALA A 87 -11.93 -3.72 2.27
CA ALA A 87 -11.14 -4.94 2.41
C ALA A 87 -10.27 -5.24 1.17
N ARG A 88 -10.75 -4.97 -0.05
CA ARG A 88 -9.96 -5.06 -1.29
C ARG A 88 -8.83 -4.04 -1.29
N PHE A 89 -9.12 -2.79 -0.95
CA PHE A 89 -8.11 -1.72 -0.86
C PHE A 89 -7.04 -2.07 0.16
N MET A 90 -7.40 -2.45 1.40
CA MET A 90 -6.42 -2.78 2.45
C MET A 90 -5.48 -3.93 2.06
N ARG A 91 -5.96 -4.87 1.23
CA ARG A 91 -5.20 -6.03 0.74
C ARG A 91 -4.31 -5.75 -0.50
N GLY A 92 -4.20 -4.52 -1.02
CA GLY A 92 -3.42 -4.32 -2.27
C GLY A 92 -4.16 -4.69 -3.55
N HIS A 93 -5.49 -4.73 -3.51
CA HIS A 93 -6.35 -5.11 -4.64
C HIS A 93 -7.47 -4.08 -4.85
N GLY A 94 -7.24 -2.83 -4.49
CA GLY A 94 -8.22 -1.76 -4.68
C GLY A 94 -8.43 -1.51 -6.17
N ASP A 95 -9.67 -1.64 -6.63
CA ASP A 95 -10.05 -1.36 -8.01
C ASP A 95 -9.98 0.16 -8.29
N LEU A 96 -9.85 0.52 -9.56
CA LEU A 96 -9.71 1.93 -9.97
C LEU A 96 -10.87 2.80 -9.46
N LYS A 97 -12.10 2.26 -9.46
CA LYS A 97 -13.28 2.95 -8.95
C LYS A 97 -13.16 3.22 -7.44
N GLY A 98 -12.72 2.24 -6.66
CA GLY A 98 -12.43 2.41 -5.24
C GLY A 98 -11.35 3.48 -4.99
N ARG A 99 -10.26 3.46 -5.76
CA ARG A 99 -9.16 4.44 -5.67
C ARG A 99 -9.66 5.87 -5.92
N ILE A 100 -10.43 6.09 -7.00
CA ILE A 100 -11.00 7.41 -7.34
C ILE A 100 -11.96 7.89 -6.24
N ARG A 101 -12.81 7.00 -5.74
CA ARG A 101 -13.79 7.33 -4.69
C ARG A 101 -13.10 7.78 -3.41
N ILE A 102 -12.03 7.09 -2.99
CA ILE A 102 -11.19 7.52 -1.87
C ILE A 102 -10.58 8.91 -2.15
N MET A 103 -9.93 9.09 -3.31
CA MET A 103 -9.26 10.36 -3.66
C MET A 103 -10.23 11.55 -3.63
N SER A 104 -11.47 11.36 -4.10
CA SER A 104 -12.51 12.41 -4.10
C SER A 104 -12.97 12.87 -2.71
N LYS A 105 -12.73 12.08 -1.67
CA LYS A 105 -13.13 12.38 -0.28
C LYS A 105 -11.99 12.91 0.58
N LEU A 106 -10.79 12.99 0.01
CA LEU A 106 -9.61 13.49 0.70
C LEU A 106 -9.34 14.95 0.31
N PRO A 107 -8.76 15.77 1.22
CA PRO A 107 -8.44 17.16 0.94
C PRO A 107 -7.36 17.26 -0.14
N ALA A 108 -7.77 17.49 -1.39
CA ALA A 108 -6.91 17.43 -2.56
C ALA A 108 -5.65 18.29 -2.43
N GLY A 109 -5.76 19.53 -1.93
CA GLY A 109 -4.61 20.41 -1.74
C GLY A 109 -3.53 19.83 -0.80
N LEU A 110 -3.95 19.13 0.26
CA LEU A 110 -3.03 18.47 1.21
C LEU A 110 -2.27 17.33 0.53
N PHE A 111 -2.99 16.51 -0.25
CA PHE A 111 -2.43 15.38 -0.97
C PHE A 111 -1.57 15.81 -2.16
N LEU A 112 -1.96 16.85 -2.91
CA LEU A 112 -1.15 17.42 -3.99
C LEU A 112 0.17 17.98 -3.46
N LYS A 113 0.13 18.74 -2.35
CA LYS A 113 1.35 19.26 -1.70
C LYS A 113 2.28 18.12 -1.29
N ALA A 114 1.73 17.05 -0.70
CA ALA A 114 2.51 15.87 -0.36
C ALA A 114 3.07 15.18 -1.60
N ALA A 115 2.27 14.98 -2.65
CA ALA A 115 2.71 14.34 -3.90
C ALA A 115 3.86 15.08 -4.59
N LEU A 116 3.82 16.42 -4.59
CA LEU A 116 4.86 17.28 -5.18
C LEU A 116 6.09 17.47 -4.29
N SER A 117 5.99 17.20 -2.99
CA SER A 117 7.15 17.28 -2.10
C SER A 117 8.19 16.22 -2.52
N ARG A 118 9.46 16.58 -2.67
CA ARG A 118 10.53 15.63 -3.04
C ARG A 118 11.22 14.98 -1.82
N GLY A 119 10.67 15.17 -0.62
CA GLY A 119 11.20 14.54 0.58
C GLY A 119 10.98 13.03 0.54
N ARG A 120 12.04 12.23 0.65
CA ARG A 120 11.93 10.81 1.04
C ARG A 120 11.33 10.76 2.45
N LEU A 121 10.45 9.79 2.70
CA LEU A 121 10.05 9.43 4.06
C LEU A 121 11.29 9.05 4.88
#